data_AF-A0A497W6N5-F1
#
_entry.id   AF-A0A497W6N5-F1
#
_cell.length_a   1.000
_cell.length_b   1.000
_cell.length_c   1.000
_cell.angle_alpha   90.00
_cell.angle_beta   90.00
_cell.angle_gamma   90.00
#
_symmetry.space_group_name_H-M   'P 1'
#
loop_
_entity.id
_entity.type
_entity.pdbx_description
1 polymer ?
#
loop_
_entity_poly.entity_id
_entity_poly.type
_entity_poly.pdbx_seq_one_letter_code
_entity_poly.pdbx_strand_id
1 'polypeptide(L)' 'MTDKQDLPPEALRALEEAAARRQAKGDLELPNELGGRDGPEPVRYGDWERKGIAVDF' A
#
# COMPACT_ATOMS: atom_id res chain seq x y z
N MET A 1 11.05 5.11 -12.36
CA MET A 1 11.11 5.36 -10.92
C MET A 1 11.36 6.86 -10.77
N THR A 2 10.37 7.65 -10.35
CA THR A 2 10.57 9.09 -10.14
C THR A 2 11.41 9.25 -8.88
N ASP A 3 12.62 9.80 -9.03
CA ASP A 3 13.50 10.05 -7.90
C ASP A 3 12.87 11.08 -6.98
N LYS A 4 13.04 10.88 -5.67
CA LYS A 4 12.46 11.76 -4.62
C LYS A 4 12.92 13.22 -4.75
N GLN A 5 14.00 13.45 -5.50
CA GLN A 5 14.56 14.77 -5.80
C GLN A 5 13.78 15.56 -6.86
N ASP A 6 12.99 14.90 -7.71
CA ASP A 6 12.16 15.55 -8.75
C ASP A 6 10.76 15.94 -8.25
N LEU A 7 10.51 15.80 -6.95
CA LEU A 7 9.19 16.08 -6.37
C LEU A 7 9.00 17.58 -6.10
N PRO A 8 7.82 18.14 -6.41
CA PRO A 8 7.50 19.51 -6.04
C PRO A 8 7.47 19.66 -4.51
N PRO A 9 7.71 20.87 -3.97
CA PRO A 9 7.83 21.10 -2.53
C PRO A 9 6.58 20.68 -1.75
N GLU A 10 5.40 20.75 -2.36
CA GLU A 10 4.13 20.27 -1.79
C GLU A 10 4.13 18.76 -1.58
N ALA A 11 4.68 18.00 -2.53
CA ALA A 11 4.76 16.55 -2.44
C ALA A 11 5.75 16.10 -1.35
N LEU A 12 6.87 16.83 -1.18
CA LEU A 12 7.81 16.57 -0.09
C LEU A 12 7.15 16.79 1.28
N ARG A 13 6.43 17.91 1.45
CA ARG A 13 5.68 18.20 2.68
C ARG A 13 4.64 17.14 2.99
N ALA A 14 3.87 16.70 2.00
CA ALA A 14 2.87 15.66 2.18
C ALA A 14 3.50 14.32 2.63
N LEU A 15 4.68 13.98 2.10
CA LEU A 15 5.42 12.79 2.51
C LEU A 15 5.96 12.90 3.94
N GLU A 16 6.48 14.07 4.32
CA GLU A 16 6.95 14.34 5.68
C GLU A 16 5.82 14.25 6.70
N GLU A 17 4.66 14.85 6.41
CA GLU A 17 3.49 14.77 7.27
C GLU A 17 2.96 13.33 7.39
N ALA A 18 2.89 12.61 6.28
CA ALA A 18 2.49 11.21 6.28
C ALA A 18 3.47 10.34 7.11
N ALA A 19 4.77 10.60 7.02
CA ALA A 19 5.79 9.93 7.81
C ALA A 19 5.63 10.24 9.31
N ALA A 20 5.44 11.52 9.67
CA ALA A 20 5.19 11.93 11.05
C ALA A 20 3.94 11.28 11.63
N ARG A 21 2.86 11.18 10.85
CA ARG A 21 1.62 10.48 11.26
C ARG A 21 1.84 8.99 11.48
N ARG A 22 2.64 8.32 10.64
CA ARG A 22 2.96 6.89 10.82
C ARG A 22 3.80 6.66 12.08
N GLN A 23 4.83 7.48 12.31
CA GLN A 23 5.64 7.41 13.52
C GLN A 23 4.80 7.64 14.79
N ALA A 24 3.87 8.61 14.76
CA ALA A 24 2.99 8.89 15.89
C ALA A 24 1.93 7.80 16.15
N LYS A 25 1.50 7.08 15.11
CA LYS A 25 0.52 5.97 15.23
C LYS A 25 1.11 4.72 15.90
N GLY A 26 2.43 4.57 15.88
CA GLY A 26 3.11 3.35 16.31
C GLY A 26 2.89 2.19 15.33
N ASP A 27 3.70 1.13 15.46
CA ASP A 27 3.48 -0.09 14.71
C ASP A 27 2.23 -0.79 15.24
N LEU A 28 1.26 -1.00 14.35
CA LEU A 28 0.11 -1.83 14.63
C LEU A 28 0.57 -3.29 14.53
N GLU A 29 0.66 -4.00 15.66
CA GLU A 29 0.82 -5.45 15.67
C GLU A 29 -0.49 -6.09 15.19
N LEU A 30 -0.69 -6.08 13.88
CA LEU A 30 -1.73 -6.89 13.25
C LEU A 30 -1.22 -8.32 13.12
N PRO A 31 -2.03 -9.33 13.46
CA PRO A 31 -1.67 -10.71 13.19
C PRO A 31 -1.44 -10.88 11.68
N ASN A 32 -0.37 -11.60 11.33
CA ASN A 32 -0.10 -11.91 9.93
C ASN A 32 -1.30 -12.68 9.34
N GLU A 33 -1.85 -12.16 8.25
CA GLU A 33 -2.86 -12.88 7.48
C GLU A 33 -2.19 -14.08 6.80
N LEU A 34 -2.56 -15.28 7.25
CA LEU A 34 -2.05 -16.53 6.69
C LEU A 34 -3.02 -17.04 5.62
N GLY A 35 -2.51 -17.25 4.40
CA GLY A 35 -3.31 -17.75 3.28
C GLY A 35 -4.09 -16.67 2.50
N GLY A 36 -3.97 -15.40 2.90
CA GLY A 36 -4.43 -14.27 2.10
C GLY A 36 -3.52 -14.02 0.90
N ARG A 37 -4.09 -13.51 -0.21
CA ARG A 37 -3.28 -13.06 -1.35
C ARG A 37 -2.58 -11.76 -0.95
N ASP A 38 -1.27 -11.66 -1.21
CA ASP A 38 -0.53 -10.42 -1.01
C ASP A 38 -1.18 -9.28 -1.79
N GLY A 39 -1.42 -8.16 -1.11
CA GLY A 39 -1.95 -6.94 -1.72
C GLY A 39 -3.41 -6.64 -1.38
N PRO A 40 -3.94 -5.57 -1.99
CA PRO A 40 -5.27 -5.06 -1.66
C PRO A 40 -6.36 -6.07 -2.08
N GLU A 41 -7.40 -6.26 -1.24
CA GLU A 41 -8.45 -7.26 -1.51
C GLU A 41 -8.98 -7.19 -2.96
N PRO A 42 -8.95 -8.30 -3.72
CA PRO A 42 -9.37 -8.32 -5.13
C PRO A 42 -10.78 -7.78 -5.36
N VAL A 43 -11.69 -8.02 -4.41
CA VAL A 43 -13.07 -7.51 -4.42
C VAL A 43 -13.12 -5.98 -4.44
N ARG A 44 -12.18 -5.31 -3.77
CA ARG A 44 -12.13 -3.84 -3.68
C ARG A 44 -11.44 -3.19 -4.88
N TYR A 45 -10.56 -3.91 -5.58
CA TYR A 45 -9.67 -3.33 -6.59
C TYR A 45 -9.77 -3.97 -7.98
N GLY A 46 -10.69 -4.92 -8.18
CA GLY A 46 -11.00 -5.50 -9.49
C GLY A 46 -9.93 -6.44 -10.04
N ASP A 47 -8.91 -6.78 -9.26
CA ASP A 47 -7.85 -7.70 -9.66
C ASP A 47 -8.26 -9.15 -9.42
N TRP A 48 -9.17 -9.67 -10.24
CA TRP A 48 -9.61 -11.08 -10.20
C TRP A 48 -8.68 -12.01 -10.97
N GLU A 49 -7.58 -11.50 -11.52
CA GLU A 49 -6.70 -12.24 -12.40
C GLU A 49 -5.41 -12.67 -11.70
N ARG A 50 -5.06 -13.95 -11.83
CA ARG A 50 -3.74 -14.45 -11.45
C ARG A 50 -3.16 -15.21 -12.62
N LYS A 51 -2.04 -14.69 -13.18
CA LYS A 51 -1.39 -15.25 -14.39
C LYS A 51 -2.34 -15.34 -15.59
N GLY A 52 -3.26 -14.37 -15.75
CA GLY A 52 -4.21 -14.33 -16.86
C GLY A 52 -5.39 -15.30 -16.74
N ILE A 53 -5.60 -15.88 -15.55
CA ILE A 53 -6.75 -16.73 -15.25
C ILE A 53 -7.61 -15.97 -14.24
N ALA A 54 -8.90 -15.82 -14.54
CA ALA A 54 -9.87 -15.34 -13.57
C ALA A 54 -9.99 -16.38 -12.45
N VAL A 55 -9.62 -15.99 -11.23
CA VAL A 55 -9.62 -16.85 -10.05
C VAL A 55 -10.66 -16.32 -9.08
N ASP A 56 -11.62 -17.17 -8.76
CA ASP A 56 -12.56 -17.00 -7.65
C ASP A 56 -12.09 -17.92 -6.51
N PHE A 57 -12.08 -17.40 -5.28
CA PHE A 57 -11.55 -17.95 -4.01
C PHE A 57 -11.12 -19.43 -3.98
#